data_AF-A0A497GN72-F1
#
_entry.id   AF-A0A497GN72-F1
#
_cell.length_a   1.000
_cell.length_b   1.000
_cell.length_c   1.000
_cell.angle_alpha   90.00
_cell.angle_beta   90.00
_cell.angle_gamma   90.00
#
_symmetry.space_group_name_H-M   'P 1'
#
loop_
_entity.id
_entity.type
_entity.pdbx_description
1 polymer ?
#
loop_
_entity_poly.entity_id
_entity_poly.type
_entity_poly.pdbx_seq_one_letter_code
_entity_poly.pdbx_strand_id
1 'polypeptide(L)'
;MFHFLFSYGIMFIAPILGAGYILSLHKWLGGERKALLAVASVTIAGTLLSLPLIPVEWLWRFLLMDFIPMSLIMGCIVSKIQAMPPSRRKTYIYILFLLYLSLLVLQAVYVSRSFGPIITGPTISEDEYDELKAIGAIIPSDSVVVGDPRYLYWLQYIARCSISLRVSTDLWQNYKHVLVLIYKP
;
A
#
# COMPACT_ATOMS: atom_id res chain seq x y z
N MET A 1 -11.94 -4.92 -9.38
CA MET A 1 -10.57 -5.09 -8.84
C MET A 1 -10.47 -4.59 -7.40
N PHE A 2 -10.71 -3.30 -7.14
CA PHE A 2 -10.61 -2.71 -5.79
C PHE A 2 -11.62 -3.26 -4.76
N HIS A 3 -12.83 -3.61 -5.20
CA HIS A 3 -13.86 -4.22 -4.33
C HIS A 3 -13.43 -5.60 -3.75
N PHE A 4 -12.51 -6.29 -4.44
CA PHE A 4 -12.02 -7.61 -4.04
C PHE A 4 -10.85 -7.49 -3.05
N LEU A 5 -9.89 -6.59 -3.31
CA LEU A 5 -8.83 -6.22 -2.35
C LEU A 5 -9.41 -5.73 -1.01
N PHE A 6 -10.55 -5.04 -1.05
CA PHE A 6 -11.30 -4.63 0.15
C PHE A 6 -11.82 -5.82 0.96
N SER A 7 -12.51 -6.77 0.32
CA SER A 7 -13.13 -7.90 1.02
C SER A 7 -12.09 -8.81 1.69
N TYR A 8 -10.93 -9.01 1.06
CA TYR A 8 -9.85 -9.82 1.64
C TYR A 8 -9.00 -9.03 2.63
N GLY A 9 -8.71 -7.75 2.38
CA GLY A 9 -8.00 -6.89 3.33
C GLY A 9 -8.71 -6.82 4.69
N ILE A 10 -10.03 -6.59 4.68
CA ILE A 10 -10.84 -6.60 5.90
C ILE A 10 -10.79 -7.96 6.61
N MET A 11 -10.79 -9.07 5.86
CA MET A 11 -10.74 -10.41 6.45
C MET A 11 -9.49 -10.63 7.32
N PHE A 12 -8.35 -10.07 6.92
CA PHE A 12 -7.09 -10.15 7.70
C PHE A 12 -7.03 -9.14 8.85
N ILE A 13 -7.71 -7.99 8.70
CA ILE A 13 -7.75 -6.88 9.66
C ILE A 13 -8.74 -7.15 10.80
N ALA A 14 -9.91 -7.72 10.49
CA ALA A 14 -11.01 -7.91 11.42
C ALA A 14 -10.65 -8.70 12.70
N PRO A 15 -9.84 -9.77 12.67
CA PRO A 15 -9.44 -10.48 13.87
C PRO A 15 -8.64 -9.61 14.84
N ILE A 16 -7.76 -8.75 14.32
CA ILE A 16 -6.90 -7.88 15.15
C ILE A 16 -7.72 -6.74 15.73
N LEU A 17 -8.61 -6.12 14.94
CA LEU A 17 -9.55 -5.12 15.46
C LEU A 17 -10.48 -5.73 16.53
N GLY A 18 -10.97 -6.95 16.29
CA GLY A 18 -11.75 -7.71 17.28
C GLY A 18 -10.99 -7.92 18.58
N ALA A 19 -9.70 -8.29 18.51
CA ALA A 19 -8.84 -8.37 19.68
C ALA A 19 -8.66 -7.00 20.38
N GLY A 20 -8.56 -5.91 19.62
CA GLY A 20 -8.55 -4.54 20.14
C GLY A 20 -9.81 -4.20 20.94
N TYR A 21 -11.00 -4.54 20.42
CA TYR A 21 -12.27 -4.37 21.14
C TYR A 21 -12.33 -5.20 22.43
N ILE A 22 -11.94 -6.47 22.38
CA ILE A 22 -11.89 -7.34 23.57
C ILE A 22 -10.93 -6.78 24.61
N LEU A 23 -9.76 -6.30 24.17
CA LEU A 23 -8.75 -5.72 25.05
C LEU A 23 -9.25 -4.42 25.69
N SER A 24 -9.93 -3.57 24.92
CA SER A 24 -10.59 -2.36 25.41
C SER A 24 -11.62 -2.69 26.47
N LEU A 25 -12.53 -3.64 26.20
CA LEU A 25 -13.54 -4.09 27.17
C LEU A 25 -12.91 -4.63 28.46
N HIS A 26 -11.86 -5.43 28.33
CA HIS A 26 -11.15 -5.95 29.49
C HIS A 26 -10.47 -4.86 30.32
N LYS A 27 -9.88 -3.83 29.67
CA LYS A 27 -9.27 -2.69 30.37
C LYS A 27 -10.30 -1.78 31.03
N TRP A 28 -11.49 -1.67 30.45
CA TRP A 28 -12.62 -0.99 31.08
C TRP A 28 -13.05 -1.68 32.37
N LEU A 29 -13.22 -3.00 32.33
CA LEU A 29 -13.56 -3.80 33.52
C LEU A 29 -12.47 -3.74 34.61
N GLY A 30 -11.19 -3.66 34.21
CA GLY A 30 -10.05 -3.55 35.14
C GLY A 30 -9.79 -2.13 35.68
N GLY A 31 -10.56 -1.12 35.28
CA GLY A 31 -10.40 0.26 35.77
C GLY A 31 -9.18 1.03 35.23
N GLU A 32 -8.46 0.48 34.26
CA GLU A 32 -7.22 1.06 33.71
C GLU A 32 -7.51 2.15 32.65
N ARG A 33 -7.98 3.33 33.10
CA ARG A 33 -8.47 4.39 32.20
C ARG A 33 -7.49 4.84 31.12
N LYS A 34 -6.19 4.96 31.42
CA LYS A 34 -5.18 5.40 30.43
C LYS A 34 -4.96 4.36 29.33
N ALA A 35 -4.83 3.09 29.72
CA ALA A 35 -4.65 1.98 28.78
C ALA A 35 -5.93 1.74 27.96
N LEU A 36 -7.10 1.88 28.58
CA LEU A 36 -8.39 1.86 27.89
C LEU A 36 -8.45 2.91 26.79
N LEU A 37 -8.18 4.18 27.12
CA LEU A 37 -8.28 5.28 26.16
C LEU A 37 -7.33 5.08 24.97
N ALA A 38 -6.11 4.60 25.22
CA ALA A 38 -5.14 4.32 24.17
C ALA A 38 -5.58 3.16 23.26
N VAL A 39 -6.01 2.03 23.83
CA VAL A 39 -6.46 0.89 23.02
C VAL A 39 -7.75 1.23 22.28
N ALA A 40 -8.68 1.93 22.92
CA ALA A 40 -9.95 2.35 22.31
C ALA A 40 -9.73 3.34 21.17
N SER A 41 -8.89 4.37 21.33
CA SER A 41 -8.64 5.35 20.28
C SER A 41 -7.99 4.71 19.06
N VAL A 42 -7.04 3.81 19.28
CA VAL A 42 -6.36 3.05 18.23
C VAL A 42 -7.32 2.09 17.52
N THR A 43 -8.18 1.38 18.26
CA THR A 43 -9.17 0.47 17.68
C THR A 43 -10.22 1.22 16.86
N ILE A 44 -10.67 2.39 17.34
CA ILE A 44 -11.59 3.27 16.61
C ILE A 44 -10.92 3.81 15.35
N ALA A 45 -9.67 4.28 15.44
CA ALA A 45 -8.92 4.77 14.29
C ALA A 45 -8.76 3.69 13.21
N GLY A 46 -8.35 2.48 13.58
CA GLY A 46 -8.24 1.37 12.62
C GLY A 46 -9.59 0.95 12.01
N THR A 47 -10.65 1.00 12.81
CA THR A 47 -12.01 0.76 12.29
C THR A 47 -12.40 1.83 11.26
N LEU A 48 -12.17 3.12 11.56
CA LEU A 48 -12.47 4.23 10.65
C LEU A 48 -11.68 4.13 9.34
N LEU A 49 -10.40 3.75 9.41
CA LEU A 49 -9.54 3.54 8.24
C LEU A 49 -9.99 2.37 7.37
N SER A 50 -10.74 1.42 7.95
CA SER A 50 -11.22 0.20 7.29
C SER A 50 -12.69 0.27 6.85
N LEU A 51 -13.39 1.40 7.05
CA LEU A 51 -14.81 1.51 6.75
C LEU A 51 -15.10 1.51 5.23
N PRO A 52 -16.18 0.84 4.78
CA PRO A 52 -16.65 0.90 3.38
C PRO A 52 -17.15 2.28 2.94
N LEU A 53 -17.11 3.30 3.81
CA LEU A 53 -17.52 4.67 3.50
C LEU A 53 -16.53 5.39 2.59
N ILE A 54 -15.28 4.89 2.51
CA ILE A 54 -14.21 5.52 1.72
C ILE A 54 -14.29 5.01 0.27
N PRO A 55 -14.22 5.91 -0.74
CA PRO A 55 -14.15 5.50 -2.13
C PRO A 55 -13.02 4.50 -2.38
N VAL A 56 -13.30 3.43 -3.13
CA VAL A 56 -12.40 2.28 -3.23
C VAL A 56 -11.03 2.63 -3.85
N GLU A 57 -10.97 3.69 -4.64
CA GLU A 57 -9.75 4.27 -5.22
C GLU A 57 -8.78 4.83 -4.18
N TRP A 58 -9.29 5.27 -3.03
CA TRP A 58 -8.51 5.85 -1.94
C TRP A 58 -8.25 4.87 -0.81
N LEU A 59 -9.12 3.87 -0.68
CA LEU A 59 -9.13 2.90 0.40
C LEU A 59 -7.80 2.14 0.55
N TRP A 60 -7.13 1.78 -0.54
CA TRP A 60 -5.81 1.12 -0.46
C TRP A 60 -4.76 1.98 0.26
N ARG A 61 -4.83 3.32 0.14
CA ARG A 61 -3.93 4.24 0.87
C ARG A 61 -4.21 4.22 2.37
N PHE A 62 -5.49 4.17 2.75
CA PHE A 62 -5.90 4.11 4.15
C PHE A 62 -5.60 2.74 4.78
N LEU A 63 -5.74 1.66 4.00
CA LEU A 63 -5.34 0.32 4.43
C LEU A 63 -3.83 0.22 4.68
N LEU A 64 -2.99 0.98 3.97
CA LEU A 64 -1.55 1.08 4.28
C LEU A 64 -1.31 1.79 5.62
N MET A 65 -2.12 2.79 5.95
CA MET A 65 -2.02 3.50 7.24
C MET A 65 -2.50 2.65 8.42
N ASP A 66 -3.34 1.65 8.17
CA ASP A 66 -3.88 0.75 9.19
C ASP A 66 -2.80 -0.13 9.86
N PHE A 67 -1.61 -0.23 9.26
CA PHE A 67 -0.45 -0.85 9.91
C PHE A 67 -0.14 -0.24 11.29
N ILE A 68 -0.31 1.08 11.45
CA ILE A 68 -0.03 1.78 12.70
C ILE A 68 -0.94 1.27 13.83
N PRO A 69 -2.29 1.36 13.71
CA PRO A 69 -3.15 0.89 14.78
C PRO A 69 -3.01 -0.62 15.05
N MET A 70 -2.77 -1.42 14.03
CA MET A 70 -2.54 -2.86 14.21
C MET A 70 -1.28 -3.16 15.02
N SER A 71 -0.18 -2.48 14.73
CA SER A 71 1.07 -2.67 15.47
C SER A 71 0.93 -2.32 16.95
N LEU A 72 0.14 -1.30 17.27
CA LEU A 72 -0.13 -0.88 18.65
C LEU A 72 -1.00 -1.88 19.40
N ILE A 73 -2.10 -2.35 18.80
CA ILE A 73 -2.96 -3.40 19.39
C ILE A 73 -2.12 -4.65 19.64
N MET A 74 -1.30 -5.05 18.67
CA MET A 74 -0.41 -6.20 18.79
C MET A 74 0.62 -6.02 19.91
N GLY A 75 1.23 -4.85 20.02
CA GLY A 75 2.14 -4.49 21.11
C GLY A 75 1.47 -4.62 22.48
N CYS A 76 0.22 -4.20 22.62
CA CYS A 76 -0.54 -4.36 23.86
C CYS A 76 -0.84 -5.85 24.17
N ILE A 77 -1.14 -6.66 23.17
CA ILE A 77 -1.33 -8.12 23.33
C ILE A 77 -0.03 -8.76 23.83
N VAL A 78 1.10 -8.43 23.21
CA VAL A 78 2.43 -8.93 23.62
C VAL A 78 2.75 -8.50 25.05
N SER A 79 2.50 -7.24 25.41
CA SER A 79 2.69 -6.74 26.78
C SER A 79 1.89 -7.55 27.81
N LYS A 80 0.63 -7.90 27.49
CA LYS A 80 -0.18 -8.78 28.35
C LYS A 80 0.40 -10.18 28.47
N ILE A 81 0.88 -10.77 27.36
CA ILE A 81 1.49 -12.10 27.39
C ILE A 81 2.77 -12.10 28.22
N GLN A 82 3.55 -11.02 28.19
CA GLN A 82 4.75 -10.89 29.02
C GLN A 82 4.45 -10.87 30.51
N ALA A 83 3.31 -10.32 30.92
CA ALA A 83 2.84 -10.31 32.31
C ALA A 83 2.30 -11.67 32.79
N MET A 84 2.14 -12.66 31.92
CA MET A 84 1.67 -13.99 32.28
C MET A 84 2.76 -14.86 32.93
N PRO A 85 2.39 -15.89 33.71
CA PRO A 85 3.34 -16.85 34.27
C PRO A 85 4.26 -17.46 33.20
N PRO A 86 5.55 -17.68 33.51
CA PRO A 86 6.54 -18.15 32.54
C PRO A 86 6.18 -19.51 31.93
N SER A 87 5.41 -20.34 32.64
CA SER A 87 4.93 -21.65 32.19
C SER A 87 3.97 -21.57 30.99
N ARG A 88 3.21 -20.48 30.85
CA ARG A 88 2.25 -20.29 29.74
C ARG A 88 2.72 -19.28 28.69
N ARG A 89 3.62 -18.36 29.08
CA ARG A 89 4.12 -17.28 28.22
C ARG A 89 4.67 -17.78 26.88
N LYS A 90 5.53 -18.80 26.91
CA LYS A 90 6.14 -19.35 25.68
C LYS A 90 5.08 -19.83 24.70
N THR A 91 4.10 -20.59 25.18
CA THR A 91 3.00 -21.13 24.36
C THR A 91 2.21 -20.02 23.68
N TYR A 92 1.83 -18.97 24.40
CA TYR A 92 1.09 -17.85 23.81
C TYR A 92 1.91 -17.05 22.79
N ILE A 93 3.22 -16.86 23.03
CA ILE A 93 4.10 -16.22 22.05
C ILE A 93 4.18 -17.06 20.77
N TYR A 94 4.35 -18.38 20.88
CA TYR A 94 4.38 -19.26 19.70
C TYR A 94 3.06 -19.25 18.92
N ILE A 95 1.92 -19.29 19.62
CA ILE A 95 0.60 -19.21 18.98
C ILE A 95 0.45 -17.88 18.25
N LEU A 96 0.82 -16.76 18.90
CA LEU A 96 0.73 -15.44 18.31
C LEU A 96 1.65 -15.30 17.09
N PHE A 97 2.87 -15.83 17.18
CA PHE A 97 3.82 -15.84 16.08
C PHE A 97 3.32 -16.66 14.90
N LEU A 98 2.81 -17.88 15.14
CA LEU A 98 2.26 -18.74 14.09
C LEU A 98 1.03 -18.13 13.42
N LEU A 99 0.15 -17.50 14.21
CA LEU A 99 -1.00 -16.78 13.68
C LEU A 99 -0.57 -15.60 12.80
N TYR A 100 0.37 -14.79 13.27
CA TYR A 100 0.84 -13.64 12.49
C TYR A 100 1.58 -14.08 11.22
N LEU A 101 2.43 -15.09 11.33
CA LEU A 101 3.16 -15.65 10.19
C LEU A 101 2.20 -16.23 9.14
N SER A 102 1.16 -16.96 9.56
CA SER A 102 0.19 -17.53 8.62
C SER A 102 -0.61 -16.44 7.89
N LEU A 103 -1.02 -15.38 8.59
CA LEU A 103 -1.69 -14.23 7.97
C LEU A 103 -0.77 -13.53 6.95
N LEU A 104 0.49 -13.28 7.30
CA LEU A 104 1.46 -12.65 6.39
C LEU A 104 1.74 -13.52 5.16
N VAL A 105 1.95 -14.81 5.34
CA VAL A 105 2.23 -15.74 4.22
C VAL A 105 1.01 -15.83 3.30
N LEU A 106 -0.19 -15.96 3.85
CA LEU A 106 -1.43 -16.00 3.06
C LEU A 106 -1.62 -14.70 2.26
N GLN A 107 -1.40 -13.55 2.90
CA GLN A 107 -1.49 -12.25 2.23
C GLN A 107 -0.44 -12.12 1.11
N ALA A 108 0.81 -12.50 1.37
CA ALA A 108 1.90 -12.40 0.40
C ALA A 108 1.67 -13.32 -0.82
N VAL A 109 1.29 -14.58 -0.59
CA VAL A 109 1.01 -15.54 -1.67
C VAL A 109 -0.18 -15.08 -2.51
N TYR A 110 -1.22 -14.56 -1.86
CA TYR A 110 -2.41 -14.07 -2.55
C TYR A 110 -2.11 -12.84 -3.42
N VAL A 111 -1.40 -11.84 -2.88
CA VAL A 111 -0.98 -10.66 -3.64
C VAL A 111 -0.10 -11.08 -4.82
N SER A 112 0.88 -11.96 -4.59
CA SER A 112 1.78 -12.44 -5.64
C SER A 112 1.05 -13.18 -6.76
N ARG A 113 0.09 -14.07 -6.46
CA ARG A 113 -0.59 -14.88 -7.48
C ARG A 113 -1.75 -14.17 -8.17
N SER A 114 -2.57 -13.44 -7.43
CA SER A 114 -3.79 -12.83 -7.98
C SER A 114 -3.51 -11.47 -8.61
N PHE A 115 -2.41 -10.81 -8.20
CA PHE A 115 -2.15 -9.43 -8.56
C PHE A 115 -0.69 -9.12 -8.91
N GLY A 116 0.25 -10.04 -8.68
CA GLY A 116 1.69 -9.81 -8.87
C GLY A 116 2.06 -9.23 -10.25
N PRO A 117 1.52 -9.74 -11.36
CA PRO A 117 1.80 -9.18 -12.68
C PRO A 117 1.19 -7.80 -12.92
N ILE A 118 0.05 -7.50 -12.27
CA ILE A 118 -0.75 -6.28 -12.51
C ILE A 118 -0.36 -5.14 -11.55
N ILE A 119 0.07 -5.47 -10.33
CA ILE A 119 0.35 -4.50 -9.25
C ILE A 119 1.86 -4.30 -9.05
N THR A 120 2.66 -5.36 -9.22
CA THR A 120 4.13 -5.30 -8.97
C THR A 120 4.96 -5.57 -10.23
N GLY A 121 4.30 -5.84 -11.36
CA GLY A 121 4.96 -5.97 -12.65
C GLY A 121 5.46 -4.60 -13.15
N PRO A 122 6.45 -4.60 -14.05
CA PRO A 122 6.87 -3.37 -14.72
C PRO A 122 5.68 -2.78 -15.48
N THR A 123 5.59 -1.44 -15.51
CA THR A 123 4.48 -0.73 -16.16
C THR A 123 4.55 -0.81 -17.70
N ILE A 124 5.67 -1.30 -18.21
CA ILE A 124 5.97 -1.52 -19.63
C ILE A 124 6.62 -2.90 -19.80
N SER A 125 6.43 -3.55 -20.95
CA SER A 125 7.13 -4.79 -21.31
C SER A 125 8.60 -4.54 -21.65
N GLU A 126 9.39 -5.62 -21.77
CA GLU A 126 10.77 -5.51 -22.25
C GLU A 126 10.83 -4.99 -23.71
N ASP A 127 9.90 -5.42 -24.56
CA ASP A 127 9.81 -4.93 -25.94
C ASP A 127 9.52 -3.42 -25.98
N GLU A 128 8.57 -2.95 -25.18
CA GLU A 128 8.25 -1.53 -25.05
C GLU A 128 9.43 -0.73 -24.49
N TYR A 129 10.23 -1.32 -23.59
CA TYR A 129 11.44 -0.70 -23.07
C TYR A 129 12.50 -0.53 -24.16
N ASP A 130 12.75 -1.56 -24.98
CA ASP A 130 13.73 -1.49 -26.07
C ASP A 130 13.28 -0.50 -27.17
N GLU A 131 11.98 -0.42 -27.45
CA GLU A 131 11.41 0.60 -28.32
C GLU A 131 11.63 2.01 -27.76
N LEU A 132 11.32 2.24 -26.48
CA LEU A 132 11.56 3.52 -25.82
C LEU A 132 13.05 3.90 -25.82
N LYS A 133 13.94 2.92 -25.70
CA LYS A 133 15.38 3.14 -25.79
C LYS A 133 15.81 3.55 -27.20
N ALA A 134 15.25 2.92 -28.24
CA ALA A 134 15.48 3.32 -29.63
C ALA A 134 14.94 4.74 -29.91
N ILE A 135 13.74 5.06 -29.41
CA ILE A 135 13.15 6.41 -29.48
C ILE A 135 14.05 7.42 -28.74
N GLY A 136 14.54 7.06 -27.55
CA GLY A 136 15.46 7.88 -26.78
C GLY A 136 16.70 8.30 -27.54
N ALA A 137 17.22 7.44 -28.41
CA ALA A 137 18.42 7.71 -29.21
C ALA A 137 18.18 8.72 -30.35
N ILE A 138 16.93 8.95 -30.77
CA ILE A 138 16.58 9.87 -31.85
C ILE A 138 16.02 11.21 -31.37
N ILE A 139 15.73 11.34 -30.07
CA ILE A 139 15.22 12.60 -29.49
C ILE A 139 16.33 13.66 -29.53
N PRO A 140 16.11 14.80 -30.21
CA PRO A 140 17.08 15.89 -30.22
C PRO A 140 17.27 16.50 -28.82
N SER A 141 18.43 17.08 -28.56
CA SER A 141 18.62 17.97 -27.41
C SER A 141 17.64 19.15 -27.45
N ASP A 142 17.27 19.69 -26.29
CA ASP A 142 16.27 20.78 -26.14
C ASP A 142 14.87 20.44 -26.67
N SER A 143 14.50 19.17 -26.58
CA SER A 143 13.15 18.68 -26.89
C SER A 143 12.33 18.44 -25.62
N VAL A 144 11.02 18.63 -25.74
CA VAL A 144 10.03 18.18 -24.76
C VAL A 144 9.12 17.12 -25.38
N VAL A 145 8.88 16.03 -24.66
CA VAL A 145 7.99 14.94 -25.09
C VAL A 145 6.68 14.97 -24.32
N VAL A 146 5.56 14.84 -25.02
CA VAL A 146 4.20 14.80 -24.46
C VAL A 146 3.54 13.48 -24.84
N GLY A 147 2.82 12.84 -23.91
CA GLY A 147 2.23 11.52 -24.13
C GLY A 147 1.63 10.91 -22.87
N ASP A 148 1.41 9.59 -22.92
CA ASP A 148 0.87 8.85 -21.78
C ASP A 148 1.88 8.82 -20.60
N PRO A 149 1.45 9.18 -19.37
CA PRO A 149 2.30 9.20 -18.19
C PRO A 149 3.09 7.91 -17.95
N ARG A 150 2.51 6.74 -18.32
CA ARG A 150 3.13 5.42 -18.15
C ARG A 150 4.47 5.35 -18.89
N TYR A 151 4.51 5.79 -20.14
CA TYR A 151 5.72 5.74 -20.98
C TYR A 151 6.61 6.96 -20.76
N LEU A 152 6.03 8.14 -20.48
CA LEU A 152 6.80 9.36 -20.26
C LEU A 152 7.78 9.23 -19.08
N TYR A 153 7.36 8.60 -17.99
CA TYR A 153 8.23 8.34 -16.85
C TYR A 153 9.48 7.54 -17.25
N TRP A 154 9.29 6.44 -17.98
CA TRP A 154 10.39 5.60 -18.45
C TRP A 154 11.25 6.31 -19.48
N LEU A 155 10.65 7.07 -20.40
CA LEU A 155 11.39 7.83 -21.40
C LEU A 155 12.27 8.90 -20.77
N GLN A 156 11.75 9.64 -19.78
CA GLN A 156 12.54 10.61 -19.02
C GLN A 156 13.73 9.93 -18.33
N TYR A 157 13.52 8.73 -17.79
CA TYR A 157 14.59 7.98 -17.13
C TYR A 157 15.67 7.51 -18.12
N ILE A 158 15.28 6.97 -19.27
CA ILE A 158 16.19 6.38 -20.28
C ILE A 158 16.91 7.48 -21.07
N ALA A 159 16.17 8.45 -21.60
CA ALA A 159 16.68 9.46 -22.54
C ALA A 159 17.09 10.77 -21.86
N ARG A 160 16.78 10.96 -20.56
CA ARG A 160 17.04 12.20 -19.80
C ARG A 160 16.48 13.47 -20.47
N CYS A 161 15.40 13.33 -21.22
CA CYS A 161 14.74 14.44 -21.91
C CYS A 161 13.70 15.13 -21.01
N SER A 162 13.26 16.34 -21.40
CA SER A 162 12.14 17.00 -20.74
C SER A 162 10.82 16.33 -21.14
N ILE A 163 9.89 16.19 -20.20
CA ILE A 163 8.56 15.63 -20.45
C ILE A 163 7.47 16.57 -19.96
N SER A 164 6.29 16.51 -20.59
CA SER A 164 5.09 17.20 -20.10
C SER A 164 3.87 16.30 -20.23
N LEU A 165 2.98 16.36 -19.23
CA LEU A 165 1.72 15.63 -19.21
C LEU A 165 0.63 16.31 -20.05
N ARG A 166 0.82 17.59 -20.36
CA ARG A 166 -0.15 18.40 -21.09
C ARG A 166 0.55 19.25 -22.13
N VAL A 167 -0.11 19.38 -23.27
CA VAL A 167 0.29 20.30 -24.31
C VAL A 167 -0.09 21.72 -23.85
N SER A 168 0.89 22.61 -23.66
CA SER A 168 0.67 24.02 -23.34
C SER A 168 1.47 24.92 -24.28
N THR A 169 0.96 26.13 -24.56
CA THR A 169 1.61 27.10 -25.46
C THR A 169 3.04 27.44 -25.05
N ASP A 170 3.32 27.39 -23.74
CA ASP A 170 4.62 27.72 -23.16
C ASP A 170 5.70 26.70 -23.57
N LEU A 171 5.31 25.48 -23.96
CA LEU A 171 6.26 24.47 -24.44
C LEU A 171 6.97 24.93 -25.72
N TRP A 172 6.25 25.59 -26.63
CA TRP A 172 6.82 26.09 -27.89
C TRP A 172 7.68 27.35 -27.71
N GLN A 173 7.57 28.01 -26.56
CA GLN A 173 8.43 29.15 -26.21
C GLN A 173 9.74 28.69 -25.58
N ASN A 174 9.71 27.60 -24.81
CA ASN A 174 10.84 27.13 -24.01
C ASN A 174 11.65 26.00 -24.68
N TYR A 175 11.07 25.29 -25.64
CA TYR A 175 11.70 24.15 -26.30
C TYR A 175 11.73 24.33 -27.81
N LYS A 176 12.82 23.88 -28.43
CA LYS A 176 12.99 23.94 -29.89
C LYS A 176 12.15 22.88 -30.59
N HIS A 177 11.92 21.75 -29.92
CA HIS A 177 11.15 20.62 -30.44
C HIS A 177 10.11 20.18 -29.42
N VAL A 178 8.85 20.11 -29.85
CA VAL A 178 7.74 19.54 -29.07
C VAL A 178 7.32 18.25 -29.77
N LEU A 179 7.62 17.12 -29.13
CA LEU A 179 7.37 15.77 -29.67
C LEU A 179 6.18 15.14 -28.97
N VAL A 180 5.37 14.38 -29.71
CA VAL A 180 4.24 13.63 -29.15
C VAL A 180 4.52 12.14 -29.26
N LEU A 181 4.50 11.46 -28.12
CA LEU A 181 4.59 10.01 -28.03
C LEU A 181 3.19 9.42 -28.15
N ILE A 182 2.94 8.71 -29.26
CA ILE A 182 1.65 8.09 -29.55
C ILE A 182 1.81 6.58 -29.44
N TYR A 183 1.01 5.95 -28.58
CA TYR A 183 0.90 4.50 -28.53
C TYR A 183 0.11 4.01 -29.75
N LYS A 184 0.71 3.11 -30.53
CA LYS A 184 0.02 2.44 -31.63
C LYS A 184 -0.39 1.04 -31.16
N PRO A 185 -1.70 0.76 -31.01
CA PRO A 185 -2.20 -0.55 -30.62
C PRO A 185 -2.00 -1.60 -31.72
#